data_AF-A0A6G9SBZ1-F1
#
_entry.id   AF-A0A6G9SBZ1-F1
#
_cell.length_a   1.000
_cell.length_b   1.000
_cell.length_c   1.000
_cell.angle_alpha   90.00
_cell.angle_beta   90.00
_cell.angle_gamma   90.00
#
_symmetry.space_group_name_H-M   'P 1'
#
loop_
_entity.id
_entity.type
_entity.pdbx_description
1 polymer ?
#
loop_
_entity_poly.entity_id
_entity_poly.type
_entity_poly.pdbx_seq_one_letter_code
_entity_poly.pdbx_strand_id
1 'polypeptide(L)'
;MSQIKRVVIVGGTHGNEITGIYLVKKFERSPNLIQRSSFETLTLIANPKAYAIGKRYTDTDLNRCFLSQDLENPSLSSYEAQRAKVIHQTFGAKGSQPADFVIDLHSSTANMGLSIILGNENLLNIQLAAYLTSISPKVKVLYSTTKNQERSHLDSICQFGCTLEVGAVAQGVLDAALFQETEAIIHVILDYLEAYNQRMPLPVNDTLTAYHNIQTLDYPRNELGEIQAMIHPRLQFRDYQPLHPGEPIFLTFDGQEIPYEGDSIVYPVFINEAAYYEKGIAMCVTEKRDLEIKNYESPW
;
A
#
# COMPACT_ATOMS: atom_id res chain seq x y z
N MET A 1 -18.27 -18.79 3.78
CA MET A 1 -17.01 -18.01 3.89
C MET A 1 -16.65 -17.88 5.36
N SER A 2 -15.36 -17.79 5.70
CA SER A 2 -14.91 -17.66 7.09
C SER A 2 -15.15 -16.23 7.58
N GLN A 3 -15.77 -16.10 8.75
CA GLN A 3 -15.91 -14.83 9.47
C GLN A 3 -14.53 -14.27 9.83
N ILE A 4 -14.34 -12.96 9.70
CA ILE A 4 -13.13 -12.27 10.17
C ILE A 4 -13.14 -12.28 11.68
N LYS A 5 -12.10 -12.81 12.34
CA LYS A 5 -12.01 -12.83 13.82
C LYS A 5 -10.97 -11.85 14.32
N ARG A 6 -9.91 -11.59 13.55
CA ARG A 6 -8.81 -10.71 13.93
C ARG A 6 -8.41 -9.79 12.79
N VAL A 7 -8.44 -8.50 13.07
CA VAL A 7 -7.88 -7.44 12.21
C VAL A 7 -6.61 -6.90 12.85
N VAL A 8 -5.55 -6.72 12.07
CA VAL A 8 -4.29 -6.12 12.54
C VAL A 8 -4.04 -4.82 11.78
N ILE A 9 -3.97 -3.71 12.52
CA ILE A 9 -3.57 -2.40 12.00
C ILE A 9 -2.07 -2.26 12.20
N VAL A 10 -1.34 -2.17 11.10
CA VAL A 10 0.12 -2.13 11.09
C VAL A 10 0.58 -0.72 10.74
N GLY A 11 1.46 -0.16 11.55
CA GLY A 11 2.09 1.13 11.30
C GLY A 11 3.60 1.00 11.38
N GLY A 12 4.31 1.82 10.61
CA GLY A 12 5.77 1.86 10.66
C GLY A 12 6.42 0.59 10.13
N THR A 13 5.84 -0.03 9.10
CA THR A 13 6.55 -1.02 8.26
C THR A 13 7.83 -0.39 7.72
N HIS A 14 7.74 0.90 7.34
CA HIS A 14 8.89 1.78 7.15
C HIS A 14 8.97 2.79 8.30
N GLY A 15 10.14 2.89 8.95
CA GLY A 15 10.31 3.65 10.18
C GLY A 15 10.18 5.18 10.05
N ASN A 16 10.29 5.72 8.84
CA ASN A 16 10.16 7.16 8.56
C ASN A 16 8.78 7.55 7.97
N GLU A 17 7.85 6.62 7.82
CA GLU A 17 6.45 6.89 7.44
C GLU A 17 5.62 7.04 8.72
N ILE A 18 5.68 8.23 9.33
CA ILE A 18 5.26 8.41 10.72
C ILE A 18 3.74 8.53 10.92
N THR A 19 2.95 8.75 9.88
CA THR A 19 1.47 8.79 9.95
C THR A 19 0.91 7.52 10.56
N GLY A 20 1.26 6.35 10.00
CA GLY A 20 0.80 5.05 10.50
C GLY A 20 1.28 4.76 11.92
N ILE A 21 2.51 5.17 12.26
CA ILE A 21 3.08 5.00 13.61
C ILE A 21 2.27 5.76 14.66
N TYR A 22 1.95 7.02 14.39
CA TYR A 22 1.19 7.84 15.33
C TYR A 22 -0.29 7.44 15.40
N LEU A 23 -0.88 6.90 14.32
CA LEU A 23 -2.21 6.29 14.36
C LEU A 23 -2.23 5.06 15.26
N VAL A 24 -1.27 4.15 15.10
CA VAL A 24 -1.11 2.99 16.00
C VAL A 24 -0.98 3.45 17.45
N LYS A 25 -0.10 4.42 17.75
CA LYS A 25 0.05 4.97 19.11
C LYS A 25 -1.23 5.59 19.66
N LYS A 26 -2.04 6.24 18.81
CA LYS A 26 -3.35 6.78 19.19
C LYS A 26 -4.30 5.66 19.58
N PHE A 27 -4.38 4.59 18.78
CA PHE A 27 -5.26 3.46 19.03
C PHE A 27 -4.82 2.62 20.23
N GLU A 28 -3.52 2.47 20.48
CA GLU A 28 -3.00 1.83 21.70
C GLU A 28 -3.41 2.58 22.97
N ARG A 29 -3.47 3.92 22.93
CA ARG A 29 -3.94 4.75 24.04
C ARG A 29 -5.46 4.73 24.21
N SER A 30 -6.19 4.55 23.11
CA SER A 30 -7.65 4.56 23.08
C SER A 30 -8.21 3.39 22.25
N PRO A 31 -8.11 2.13 22.74
CA PRO A 31 -8.49 0.94 21.96
C PRO A 31 -9.94 0.93 21.51
N ASN A 32 -10.84 1.57 22.27
CA ASN A 32 -12.26 1.67 21.96
C ASN A 32 -12.54 2.32 20.59
N LEU A 33 -11.60 3.11 20.04
CA LEU A 33 -11.76 3.75 18.73
C LEU A 33 -11.80 2.73 17.58
N ILE A 34 -11.14 1.58 17.74
CA ILE A 34 -10.98 0.55 16.72
C ILE A 34 -11.71 -0.75 17.09
N GLN A 35 -12.53 -0.76 18.13
CA GLN A 35 -13.31 -1.92 18.52
C GLN A 35 -14.57 -2.07 17.69
N ARG A 36 -14.89 -3.31 17.32
CA ARG A 36 -16.17 -3.73 16.78
C ARG A 36 -16.63 -4.99 17.52
N SER A 37 -17.92 -5.31 17.44
CA SER A 37 -18.50 -6.40 18.23
C SER A 37 -18.14 -7.80 17.74
N SER A 38 -17.85 -7.97 16.44
CA SER A 38 -17.74 -9.30 15.85
C SER A 38 -16.30 -9.80 15.65
N PHE A 39 -15.29 -8.96 15.88
CA PHE A 39 -13.88 -9.30 15.74
C PHE A 39 -13.00 -8.49 16.70
N GLU A 40 -11.81 -8.99 17.01
CA GLU A 40 -10.80 -8.23 17.75
C GLU A 40 -9.90 -7.45 16.79
N THR A 41 -9.49 -6.25 17.21
CA THR A 41 -8.51 -5.44 16.47
C THR A 41 -7.25 -5.30 17.30
N LEU A 42 -6.12 -5.66 16.70
CA LEU A 42 -4.79 -5.52 17.28
C LEU A 42 -4.00 -4.46 16.51
N THR A 43 -3.03 -3.86 17.17
CA THR A 43 -2.12 -2.89 16.56
C THR A 43 -0.69 -3.41 16.56
N LEU A 44 0.10 -2.99 15.58
CA LEU A 44 1.50 -3.38 15.45
C LEU A 44 2.35 -2.20 14.98
N ILE A 45 3.40 -1.86 15.73
CA ILE A 45 4.55 -1.14 15.17
C ILE A 45 5.51 -2.15 14.53
N ALA A 46 5.55 -2.18 13.20
CA ALA A 46 6.24 -3.23 12.45
C ALA A 46 7.76 -3.11 12.53
N ASN A 47 8.33 -1.92 12.34
CA ASN A 47 9.79 -1.71 12.38
C ASN A 47 10.21 -0.70 13.46
N PRO A 48 10.19 -1.08 14.76
CA PRO A 48 10.48 -0.15 15.85
C PRO A 48 11.93 0.34 15.84
N LYS A 49 12.90 -0.45 15.35
CA LYS A 49 14.31 -0.03 15.27
C LYS A 49 14.52 1.03 14.19
N ALA A 50 13.94 0.84 13.00
CA ALA A 50 14.02 1.85 11.94
C ALA A 50 13.33 3.16 12.36
N TYR A 51 12.19 3.07 13.05
CA TYR A 51 11.52 4.23 13.62
C TYR A 51 12.42 4.97 14.63
N ALA A 52 13.06 4.23 15.55
CA ALA A 52 13.93 4.83 16.57
C ALA A 52 15.10 5.62 15.97
N ILE A 53 15.58 5.25 14.78
CA ILE A 53 16.66 5.95 14.06
C ILE A 53 16.15 6.91 12.97
N GLY A 54 14.84 7.07 12.82
CA GLY A 54 14.23 7.96 11.83
C GLY A 54 14.50 7.57 10.37
N LYS A 55 14.70 6.29 10.07
CA LYS A 55 14.98 5.78 8.72
C LYS A 55 13.87 4.84 8.23
N ARG A 56 13.82 4.62 6.92
CA ARG A 56 12.93 3.64 6.30
C ARG A 56 13.15 2.24 6.88
N TYR A 57 14.40 1.80 6.92
CA TYR A 57 14.83 0.53 7.47
C TYR A 57 16.24 0.64 8.09
N THR A 58 16.67 -0.41 8.78
CA THR A 58 18.02 -0.53 9.37
C THR A 58 18.99 -1.23 8.41
N ASP A 59 18.70 -2.49 8.05
CA ASP A 59 19.60 -3.33 7.25
C ASP A 59 19.02 -3.59 5.85
N THR A 60 17.72 -3.87 5.74
CA THR A 60 17.02 -4.06 4.46
C THR A 60 15.55 -3.67 4.56
N ASP A 61 14.87 -3.48 3.43
CA ASP A 61 13.46 -3.10 3.41
C ASP A 61 12.56 -4.21 3.98
N LEU A 62 11.93 -3.96 5.14
CA LEU A 62 11.05 -4.93 5.81
C LEU A 62 9.92 -5.40 4.89
N ASN A 63 9.40 -4.51 4.04
CA ASN A 63 8.32 -4.82 3.11
C ASN A 63 8.80 -5.63 1.89
N ARG A 64 9.98 -6.24 1.96
CA ARG A 64 10.53 -7.21 1.01
C ARG A 64 10.97 -8.52 1.68
N CYS A 65 10.66 -8.72 2.96
CA CYS A 65 11.17 -9.85 3.76
C CYS A 65 10.14 -10.96 4.02
N PHE A 66 8.98 -10.96 3.36
CA PHE A 66 7.88 -11.89 3.64
C PHE A 66 7.69 -13.02 2.62
N LEU A 67 8.70 -13.32 1.78
CA LEU A 67 8.68 -14.54 0.97
C LEU A 67 8.76 -15.77 1.89
N SER A 68 8.02 -16.83 1.57
CA SER A 68 7.97 -18.06 2.39
C SER A 68 9.36 -18.65 2.59
N GLN A 69 10.16 -18.69 1.52
CA GLN A 69 11.54 -19.16 1.58
C GLN A 69 12.41 -18.34 2.54
N ASP A 70 12.20 -17.04 2.65
CA ASP A 70 13.01 -16.16 3.50
C ASP A 70 12.59 -16.26 4.98
N LEU A 71 11.29 -16.42 5.22
CA LEU A 71 10.72 -16.64 6.54
C LEU A 71 11.20 -17.98 7.14
N GLU A 72 11.37 -19.01 6.32
CA GLU A 72 11.86 -20.32 6.73
C GLU A 72 13.39 -20.40 6.79
N ASN A 73 14.12 -19.48 6.15
CA ASN A 73 15.58 -19.54 6.04
C ASN A 73 16.28 -19.03 7.33
N PRO A 74 16.89 -19.90 8.16
CA PRO A 74 17.53 -19.48 9.42
C PRO A 74 18.79 -18.63 9.21
N SER A 75 19.40 -18.64 8.01
CA SER A 75 20.63 -17.89 7.72
C SER A 75 20.42 -16.39 7.54
N LEU A 76 19.20 -15.96 7.18
CA LEU A 76 18.87 -14.54 7.06
C LEU A 76 18.84 -13.89 8.44
N SER A 77 19.86 -13.07 8.72
CA SER A 77 20.15 -12.50 10.04
C SER A 77 20.04 -10.98 10.11
N SER A 78 19.68 -10.31 9.00
CA SER A 78 19.35 -8.88 9.04
C SER A 78 18.22 -8.63 10.03
N TYR A 79 18.23 -7.44 10.64
CA TYR A 79 17.21 -7.06 11.61
C TYR A 79 15.81 -7.20 11.03
N GLU A 80 15.56 -6.71 9.82
CA GLU A 80 14.26 -6.82 9.17
C GLU A 80 13.87 -8.25 8.81
N ALA A 81 14.79 -9.14 8.40
CA ALA A 81 14.46 -10.54 8.17
C ALA A 81 14.05 -11.26 9.47
N GLN A 82 14.75 -10.98 10.56
CA GLN A 82 14.36 -11.50 11.89
C GLN A 82 13.02 -10.91 12.34
N ARG A 83 12.78 -9.63 12.06
CA ARG A 83 11.52 -8.96 12.38
C ARG A 83 10.35 -9.56 11.59
N ALA A 84 10.53 -9.82 10.30
CA ALA A 84 9.53 -10.48 9.46
C ALA A 84 9.17 -11.87 9.99
N LYS A 85 10.16 -12.67 10.41
CA LYS A 85 9.92 -13.98 11.05
C LYS A 85 9.09 -13.86 12.32
N VAL A 86 9.41 -12.90 13.20
CA VAL A 86 8.62 -12.67 14.42
C VAL A 86 7.18 -12.26 14.07
N ILE A 87 7.00 -11.31 13.14
CA ILE A 87 5.67 -10.87 12.69
C ILE A 87 4.88 -12.06 12.11
N HIS A 88 5.51 -12.90 11.28
CA HIS A 88 4.88 -14.08 10.69
C HIS A 88 4.54 -15.15 11.74
N GLN A 89 5.42 -15.40 12.72
CA GLN A 89 5.14 -16.32 13.83
C GLN A 89 4.04 -15.81 14.77
N THR A 90 3.79 -14.51 14.82
CA THR A 90 2.66 -13.93 15.56
C THR A 90 1.39 -13.95 14.72
N PHE A 91 1.39 -13.31 13.55
CA PHE A 91 0.17 -12.98 12.80
C PHE A 91 -0.05 -13.79 11.52
N GLY A 92 0.92 -14.61 11.09
CA GLY A 92 0.72 -15.51 9.97
C GLY A 92 -0.35 -16.56 10.24
N ALA A 93 -0.81 -17.27 9.21
CA ALA A 93 -1.90 -18.26 9.32
C ALA A 93 -1.69 -19.36 10.38
N LYS A 94 -0.42 -19.70 10.68
CA LYS A 94 -0.02 -20.67 11.73
C LYS A 94 0.58 -20.02 12.97
N GLY A 95 0.44 -18.70 13.09
CA GLY A 95 1.02 -17.91 14.18
C GLY A 95 0.28 -18.07 15.51
N SER A 96 0.81 -17.44 16.55
CA SER A 96 0.20 -17.42 17.89
C SER A 96 -1.09 -16.59 17.97
N GLN A 97 -1.23 -15.59 17.09
CA GLN A 97 -2.40 -14.70 16.95
C GLN A 97 -2.72 -14.48 15.46
N PRO A 98 -3.12 -15.52 14.69
CA PRO A 98 -3.29 -15.42 13.23
C PRO A 98 -4.21 -14.28 12.82
N ALA A 99 -3.75 -13.39 11.94
CA ALA A 99 -4.57 -12.33 11.37
C ALA A 99 -5.48 -12.89 10.27
N ASP A 100 -6.74 -12.48 10.27
CA ASP A 100 -7.64 -12.72 9.14
C ASP A 100 -7.57 -11.56 8.15
N PHE A 101 -7.38 -10.34 8.64
CA PHE A 101 -7.27 -9.12 7.83
C PHE A 101 -6.13 -8.23 8.31
N VAL A 102 -5.32 -7.69 7.40
CA VAL A 102 -4.26 -6.71 7.69
C VAL A 102 -4.56 -5.38 7.01
N ILE A 103 -4.45 -4.29 7.76
CA ILE A 103 -4.42 -2.92 7.24
C ILE A 103 -2.99 -2.39 7.45
N ASP A 104 -2.18 -2.38 6.40
CA ASP A 104 -0.80 -1.89 6.46
C ASP A 104 -0.75 -0.41 6.06
N LEU A 105 -0.35 0.46 6.98
CA LEU A 105 -0.40 1.91 6.82
C LEU A 105 0.93 2.44 6.28
N HIS A 106 0.85 3.11 5.14
CA HIS A 106 1.99 3.67 4.42
C HIS A 106 1.81 5.15 4.11
N SER A 107 2.92 5.82 3.81
CA SER A 107 2.92 7.17 3.29
C SER A 107 3.98 7.35 2.22
N SER A 108 3.70 8.20 1.24
CA SER A 108 4.56 8.41 0.06
C SER A 108 4.84 9.88 -0.18
N THR A 109 6.04 10.17 -0.68
CA THR A 109 6.39 11.52 -1.16
C THR A 109 5.74 11.84 -2.49
N ALA A 110 5.27 10.83 -3.23
CA ALA A 110 4.50 10.99 -4.46
C ALA A 110 3.06 11.45 -4.14
N ASN A 111 2.39 12.11 -5.09
CA ASN A 111 1.04 12.63 -4.90
C ASN A 111 -0.02 11.54 -5.13
N MET A 112 0.17 10.40 -4.45
CA MET A 112 -0.72 9.25 -4.53
C MET A 112 -2.16 9.60 -4.10
N GLY A 113 -2.35 10.65 -3.31
CA GLY A 113 -3.62 10.90 -2.64
C GLY A 113 -3.90 9.77 -1.67
N LEU A 114 -5.18 9.47 -1.50
CA LEU A 114 -5.66 8.36 -0.67
C LEU A 114 -5.79 7.10 -1.53
N SER A 115 -4.92 6.12 -1.31
CA SER A 115 -4.82 4.94 -2.18
C SER A 115 -4.93 3.63 -1.40
N ILE A 116 -5.74 2.72 -1.94
CA ILE A 116 -5.83 1.34 -1.47
C ILE A 116 -5.04 0.47 -2.43
N ILE A 117 -3.97 -0.14 -1.94
CA ILE A 117 -3.17 -1.08 -2.73
C ILE A 117 -3.61 -2.50 -2.39
N LEU A 118 -4.07 -3.21 -3.40
CA LEU A 118 -4.50 -4.60 -3.33
C LEU A 118 -3.38 -5.49 -3.87
N GLY A 119 -2.91 -6.43 -3.05
CA GLY A 119 -1.94 -7.42 -3.48
C GLY A 119 -2.56 -8.70 -4.05
N ASN A 120 -3.89 -8.83 -4.07
CA ASN A 120 -4.57 -9.95 -4.72
C ASN A 120 -5.99 -9.55 -5.17
N GLU A 121 -6.56 -10.34 -6.09
CA GLU A 121 -7.93 -10.17 -6.61
C GLU A 121 -8.96 -10.94 -5.76
N ASN A 122 -8.77 -11.01 -4.44
CA ASN A 122 -9.75 -11.65 -3.57
C ASN A 122 -11.06 -10.85 -3.53
N LEU A 123 -12.20 -11.53 -3.62
CA LEU A 123 -13.51 -10.89 -3.68
C LEU A 123 -13.79 -9.96 -2.49
N LEU A 124 -13.40 -10.33 -1.27
CA LEU A 124 -13.60 -9.47 -0.10
C LEU A 124 -12.83 -8.15 -0.22
N ASN A 125 -11.58 -8.22 -0.69
CA ASN A 125 -10.74 -7.04 -0.90
C ASN A 125 -11.29 -6.15 -2.01
N ILE A 126 -11.79 -6.76 -3.11
CA ILE A 126 -12.42 -6.04 -4.23
C ILE A 126 -13.69 -5.33 -3.77
N GLN A 127 -14.56 -6.02 -3.04
CA GLN A 127 -15.82 -5.43 -2.55
C GLN A 127 -15.56 -4.33 -1.52
N LEU A 128 -14.57 -4.50 -0.63
CA LEU A 128 -14.14 -3.43 0.27
C LEU A 128 -13.66 -2.21 -0.53
N ALA A 129 -12.79 -2.40 -1.52
CA ALA A 129 -12.27 -1.29 -2.32
C ALA A 129 -13.39 -0.56 -3.10
N ALA A 130 -14.39 -1.30 -3.58
CA ALA A 130 -15.57 -0.72 -4.22
C ALA A 130 -16.47 0.06 -3.25
N TYR A 131 -16.61 -0.44 -2.02
CA TYR A 131 -17.31 0.30 -0.97
C TYR A 131 -16.55 1.59 -0.61
N LEU A 132 -15.23 1.53 -0.44
CA LEU A 132 -14.44 2.71 -0.11
C LEU A 132 -14.53 3.80 -1.20
N THR A 133 -14.52 3.40 -2.47
CA THR A 133 -14.68 4.34 -3.60
C THR A 133 -16.10 4.87 -3.74
N SER A 134 -17.13 4.15 -3.28
CA SER A 134 -18.52 4.65 -3.23
C SER A 134 -18.72 5.69 -2.11
N ILE A 135 -18.00 5.54 -1.00
CA ILE A 135 -18.02 6.50 0.13
C ILE A 135 -17.16 7.74 -0.16
N SER A 136 -16.04 7.58 -0.88
CA SER A 136 -15.13 8.70 -1.17
C SER A 136 -14.53 8.60 -2.57
N PRO A 137 -14.84 9.54 -3.49
CA PRO A 137 -14.26 9.57 -4.83
C PRO A 137 -12.75 9.91 -4.82
N LYS A 138 -12.21 10.34 -3.67
CA LYS A 138 -10.78 10.55 -3.47
C LYS A 138 -9.99 9.24 -3.45
N VAL A 139 -10.62 8.14 -3.03
CA VAL A 139 -9.96 6.84 -2.93
C VAL A 139 -9.59 6.34 -4.32
N LYS A 140 -8.32 6.01 -4.52
CA LYS A 140 -7.82 5.31 -5.72
C LYS A 140 -7.50 3.87 -5.36
N VAL A 141 -7.70 2.96 -6.32
CA VAL A 141 -7.41 1.54 -6.13
C VAL A 141 -6.27 1.14 -7.06
N LEU A 142 -5.19 0.63 -6.49
CA LEU A 142 -4.01 0.15 -7.20
C LEU A 142 -3.87 -1.35 -6.98
N TYR A 143 -3.63 -2.10 -8.05
CA TYR A 143 -3.18 -3.49 -7.95
C TYR A 143 -1.66 -3.54 -8.06
N SER A 144 -1.01 -4.08 -7.03
CA SER A 144 0.45 -4.19 -6.96
C SER A 144 1.03 -5.35 -7.77
N THR A 145 0.19 -6.29 -8.24
CA THR A 145 0.68 -7.57 -8.77
C THR A 145 0.28 -7.83 -10.21
N THR A 146 1.21 -8.43 -10.95
CA THR A 146 0.92 -9.32 -12.08
C THR A 146 0.59 -10.72 -11.52
N LYS A 147 -0.33 -11.45 -12.17
CA LYS A 147 -0.85 -12.74 -11.67
C LYS A 147 0.28 -13.74 -11.36
N ASN A 148 0.13 -14.50 -10.27
CA ASN A 148 0.92 -15.68 -9.89
C ASN A 148 2.33 -15.46 -9.31
N GLN A 149 2.68 -14.27 -8.83
CA GLN A 149 3.93 -14.07 -8.09
C GLN A 149 3.70 -14.09 -6.57
N GLU A 150 4.59 -14.78 -5.86
CA GLU A 150 4.64 -14.73 -4.40
C GLU A 150 4.98 -13.30 -3.94
N ARG A 151 4.24 -12.79 -2.95
CA ARG A 151 4.38 -11.42 -2.46
C ARG A 151 5.34 -11.36 -1.28
N SER A 152 6.38 -10.54 -1.40
CA SER A 152 7.37 -10.29 -0.35
C SER A 152 6.96 -9.21 0.66
N HIS A 153 5.75 -8.67 0.53
CA HIS A 153 5.19 -7.57 1.34
C HIS A 153 4.57 -8.06 2.66
N LEU A 154 4.51 -7.21 3.68
CA LEU A 154 3.96 -7.57 4.99
C LEU A 154 2.49 -7.99 4.91
N ASP A 155 1.70 -7.34 4.07
CA ASP A 155 0.29 -7.66 3.83
C ASP A 155 0.05 -9.05 3.21
N SER A 156 1.11 -9.80 2.88
CA SER A 156 1.04 -11.18 2.38
C SER A 156 0.88 -12.24 3.48
N ILE A 157 1.07 -11.88 4.76
CA ILE A 157 0.98 -12.83 5.88
C ILE A 157 -0.42 -13.42 6.08
N CYS A 158 -1.46 -12.79 5.54
CA CYS A 158 -2.82 -13.29 5.51
C CYS A 158 -3.47 -13.10 4.13
N GLN A 159 -4.60 -13.76 3.92
CA GLN A 159 -5.29 -13.76 2.63
C GLN A 159 -5.98 -12.42 2.33
N PHE A 160 -6.62 -11.84 3.33
CA PHE A 160 -7.40 -10.61 3.20
C PHE A 160 -6.63 -9.43 3.80
N GLY A 161 -6.77 -8.26 3.21
CA GLY A 161 -6.00 -7.10 3.62
C GLY A 161 -5.79 -6.11 2.50
N CYS A 162 -5.31 -4.94 2.88
CA CYS A 162 -4.86 -3.92 1.96
C CYS A 162 -3.73 -3.09 2.56
N THR A 163 -2.94 -2.49 1.68
CA THR A 163 -2.11 -1.35 2.04
C THR A 163 -2.94 -0.09 1.91
N LEU A 164 -2.96 0.75 2.94
CA LEU A 164 -3.51 2.09 2.90
C LEU A 164 -2.35 3.08 2.75
N GLU A 165 -2.20 3.60 1.54
CA GLU A 165 -1.17 4.54 1.13
C GLU A 165 -1.73 5.98 1.15
N VAL A 166 -0.94 6.94 1.64
CA VAL A 166 -1.34 8.34 1.65
C VAL A 166 -0.19 9.26 1.25
N GLY A 167 -0.43 10.14 0.29
CA GLY A 167 0.55 11.12 -0.16
C GLY A 167 -0.09 12.32 -0.87
N ALA A 168 0.66 13.38 -1.17
CA ALA A 168 2.09 13.52 -0.92
C ALA A 168 2.40 13.98 0.51
N VAL A 169 3.37 13.32 1.16
CA VAL A 169 3.96 13.78 2.43
C VAL A 169 5.43 13.41 2.50
N ALA A 170 6.26 14.33 3.00
CA ALA A 170 7.68 14.07 3.18
C ALA A 170 7.93 13.00 4.26
N GLN A 171 8.97 12.20 4.07
CA GLN A 171 9.40 11.24 5.09
C GLN A 171 9.74 11.96 6.40
N GLY A 172 9.32 11.40 7.53
CA GLY A 172 9.51 11.99 8.86
C GLY A 172 8.63 13.20 9.17
N VAL A 173 7.69 13.57 8.28
CA VAL A 173 6.72 14.64 8.50
C VAL A 173 5.35 14.06 8.82
N LEU A 174 4.65 14.68 9.77
CA LEU A 174 3.29 14.33 10.14
C LEU A 174 2.36 15.45 9.66
N ASP A 175 1.54 15.15 8.67
CA ASP A 175 0.51 16.06 8.18
C ASP A 175 -0.83 15.77 8.88
N ALA A 176 -1.45 16.81 9.44
CA ALA A 176 -2.67 16.64 10.23
C ALA A 176 -3.89 16.27 9.37
N ALA A 177 -3.99 16.79 8.14
CA ALA A 177 -5.10 16.48 7.26
C ALA A 177 -4.99 15.03 6.76
N LEU A 178 -3.80 14.61 6.33
CA LEU A 178 -3.58 13.23 5.89
C LEU A 178 -3.78 12.24 7.04
N PHE A 179 -3.31 12.57 8.26
CA PHE A 179 -3.57 11.75 9.44
C PHE A 179 -5.08 11.52 9.68
N GLN A 180 -5.88 12.58 9.60
CA GLN A 180 -7.33 12.50 9.81
C GLN A 180 -8.03 11.75 8.67
N GLU A 181 -7.61 11.96 7.42
CA GLU A 181 -8.15 11.22 6.26
C GLU A 181 -7.83 9.73 6.35
N THR A 182 -6.60 9.36 6.72
CA THR A 182 -6.20 7.97 6.95
C THR A 182 -7.00 7.34 8.09
N GLU A 183 -7.16 8.04 9.22
CA GLU A 183 -7.99 7.56 10.35
C GLU A 183 -9.44 7.30 9.94
N ALA A 184 -10.04 8.23 9.20
CA ALA A 184 -11.42 8.10 8.73
C ALA A 184 -11.59 6.83 7.87
N ILE A 185 -10.66 6.55 6.96
CA ILE A 185 -10.71 5.34 6.13
C ILE A 185 -10.51 4.07 6.94
N ILE A 186 -9.63 4.07 7.95
CA ILE A 186 -9.49 2.92 8.87
C ILE A 186 -10.84 2.61 9.52
N HIS A 187 -11.57 3.62 10.01
CA HIS A 187 -12.89 3.40 10.59
C HIS A 187 -13.90 2.83 9.59
N VAL A 188 -13.92 3.33 8.35
CA VAL A 188 -14.80 2.81 7.30
C VAL A 188 -14.46 1.35 6.96
N ILE A 189 -13.18 0.98 6.93
CA ILE A 189 -12.75 -0.42 6.74
C ILE A 189 -13.29 -1.29 7.88
N LEU A 190 -13.12 -0.87 9.13
CA LEU A 190 -13.59 -1.63 10.29
C LEU A 190 -15.13 -1.79 10.29
N ASP A 191 -15.86 -0.75 9.92
CA ASP A 191 -17.33 -0.81 9.77
C ASP A 191 -17.75 -1.78 8.67
N TYR A 192 -17.05 -1.78 7.53
CA TYR A 192 -17.30 -2.71 6.44
C TYR A 192 -17.09 -4.16 6.88
N LEU A 193 -16.00 -4.45 7.61
CA LEU A 193 -15.71 -5.80 8.11
C LEU A 193 -16.73 -6.25 9.17
N GLU A 194 -17.24 -5.34 10.00
CA GLU A 194 -18.32 -5.65 10.95
C GLU A 194 -19.60 -6.02 10.20
N ALA A 195 -19.98 -5.23 9.20
CA ALA A 195 -21.16 -5.50 8.37
C ALA A 195 -21.02 -6.83 7.60
N TYR A 196 -19.83 -7.13 7.07
CA TYR A 196 -19.49 -8.41 6.45
C TYR A 196 -19.71 -9.58 7.42
N ASN A 197 -19.21 -9.48 8.64
CA ASN A 197 -19.39 -10.50 9.67
C ASN A 197 -20.85 -10.68 10.11
N GLN A 198 -21.61 -9.57 10.20
CA GLN A 198 -23.03 -9.58 10.52
C GLN A 198 -23.91 -10.05 9.35
N ARG A 199 -23.33 -10.33 8.18
CA ARG A 199 -24.05 -10.67 6.93
C ARG A 199 -25.03 -9.58 6.51
N MET A 200 -24.66 -8.33 6.75
CA MET A 200 -25.39 -7.14 6.33
C MET A 200 -24.58 -6.49 5.19
N PRO A 201 -24.77 -6.92 3.93
CA PRO A 201 -23.98 -6.41 2.82
C PRO A 201 -24.18 -4.90 2.68
N LEU A 202 -23.08 -4.17 2.60
CA LEU A 202 -23.10 -2.74 2.31
C LEU A 202 -23.16 -2.54 0.79
N PRO A 203 -23.93 -1.55 0.30
CA PRO A 203 -24.07 -1.31 -1.12
C PRO A 203 -22.73 -0.89 -1.73
N VAL A 204 -22.34 -1.59 -2.80
CA VAL A 204 -21.15 -1.28 -3.61
C VAL A 204 -21.60 -0.87 -5.00
N ASN A 205 -20.78 -0.08 -5.69
CA ASN A 205 -21.00 0.19 -7.10
C ASN A 205 -20.78 -1.10 -7.91
N ASP A 206 -21.55 -1.28 -8.99
CA ASP A 206 -21.41 -2.42 -9.90
C ASP A 206 -20.09 -2.39 -10.69
N THR A 207 -19.42 -1.23 -10.70
CA THR A 207 -18.13 -1.05 -11.36
C THR A 207 -17.10 -0.46 -10.40
N LEU A 208 -15.88 -1.00 -10.46
CA LEU A 208 -14.72 -0.49 -9.75
C LEU A 208 -13.63 -0.12 -10.75
N THR A 209 -13.32 1.17 -10.85
CA THR A 209 -12.13 1.63 -11.55
C THR A 209 -10.89 1.34 -10.71
N ALA A 210 -9.94 0.61 -11.27
CA ALA A 210 -8.66 0.31 -10.65
C ALA A 210 -7.49 0.46 -11.63
N TYR A 211 -6.33 0.76 -11.07
CA TYR A 211 -5.07 0.96 -11.78
C TYR A 211 -4.20 -0.28 -11.60
N HIS A 212 -3.84 -0.94 -12.69
CA HIS A 212 -3.03 -2.15 -12.65
C HIS A 212 -1.60 -1.81 -13.04
N ASN A 213 -0.65 -2.09 -12.15
CA ASN A 213 0.76 -1.93 -12.47
C ASN A 213 1.15 -2.83 -13.66
N ILE A 214 1.73 -2.24 -14.69
CA ILE A 214 2.22 -2.95 -15.88
C ILE A 214 3.74 -2.97 -15.98
N GLN A 215 4.42 -1.93 -15.48
CA GLN A 215 5.87 -1.86 -15.42
C GLN A 215 6.34 -0.76 -14.46
N THR A 216 7.66 -0.70 -14.26
CA THR A 216 8.33 0.43 -13.60
C THR A 216 9.26 1.10 -14.60
N LEU A 217 9.45 2.41 -14.46
CA LEU A 217 10.44 3.18 -15.22
C LEU A 217 11.51 3.68 -14.25
N ASP A 218 12.78 3.46 -14.56
CA ASP A 218 13.91 4.07 -13.84
C ASP A 218 14.14 5.50 -14.34
N TYR A 219 14.91 6.26 -13.57
CA TYR A 219 15.55 7.48 -14.04
C TYR A 219 16.55 7.15 -15.17
N PRO A 220 16.71 8.02 -16.18
CA PRO A 220 17.85 7.97 -17.08
C PRO A 220 19.16 8.03 -16.28
N ARG A 221 20.07 7.09 -16.56
CA ARG A 221 21.37 6.96 -15.87
C ARG A 221 22.52 6.84 -16.84
N ASN A 222 23.71 7.25 -16.41
CA ASN A 222 24.95 7.02 -17.14
C ASN A 222 25.50 5.61 -16.87
N GLU A 223 26.64 5.27 -17.49
CA GLU A 223 27.32 3.97 -17.34
C GLU A 223 27.77 3.68 -15.89
N LEU A 224 27.90 4.72 -15.06
CA LEU A 224 28.25 4.60 -13.63
C LEU A 224 27.00 4.43 -12.73
N GLY A 225 25.80 4.45 -13.30
CA GLY A 225 24.53 4.36 -12.57
C GLY A 225 24.04 5.69 -11.97
N GLU A 226 24.70 6.81 -12.28
CA GLU A 226 24.30 8.13 -11.78
C GLU A 226 23.12 8.68 -12.57
N ILE A 227 22.14 9.25 -11.88
CA ILE A 227 20.97 9.88 -12.49
C ILE A 227 21.40 11.02 -13.41
N GLN A 228 20.83 11.09 -14.60
CA GLN A 228 21.10 12.11 -15.64
C GLN A 228 19.91 13.04 -15.91
N ALA A 229 18.73 12.69 -15.40
CA ALA A 229 17.51 13.46 -15.57
C ALA A 229 16.59 13.36 -14.34
N MET A 230 15.79 14.38 -14.11
CA MET A 230 14.77 14.45 -13.06
C MET A 230 13.38 14.28 -13.65
N ILE A 231 12.38 13.99 -12.81
CA ILE A 231 10.97 14.00 -13.24
C ILE A 231 10.66 15.36 -13.88
N HIS A 232 10.05 15.33 -15.06
CA HIS A 232 9.69 16.56 -15.77
C HIS A 232 8.68 17.38 -14.95
N PRO A 233 8.82 18.72 -14.84
CA PRO A 233 7.92 19.54 -14.01
C PRO A 233 6.44 19.46 -14.38
N ARG A 234 6.12 19.15 -15.66
CA ARG A 234 4.72 18.92 -16.09
C ARG A 234 4.15 17.59 -15.61
N LEU A 235 4.99 16.62 -15.24
CA LEU A 235 4.58 15.31 -14.75
C LEU A 235 4.58 15.22 -13.21
N GLN A 236 5.45 15.98 -12.55
CA GLN A 236 5.57 15.97 -11.09
C GLN A 236 4.21 16.12 -10.39
N PHE A 237 3.93 15.24 -9.43
CA PHE A 237 2.68 15.16 -8.66
C PHE A 237 1.40 14.92 -9.47
N ARG A 238 1.50 14.42 -10.70
CA ARG A 238 0.35 14.03 -11.53
C ARG A 238 0.03 12.54 -11.46
N ASP A 239 0.23 11.92 -10.31
CA ASP A 239 -0.14 10.52 -10.10
C ASP A 239 -1.62 10.29 -10.46
N TYR A 240 -1.91 9.14 -11.07
CA TYR A 240 -3.23 8.74 -11.57
C TYR A 240 -3.84 9.60 -12.69
N GLN A 241 -3.13 10.61 -13.20
CA GLN A 241 -3.54 11.39 -14.37
C GLN A 241 -3.09 10.70 -15.67
N PRO A 242 -3.80 10.89 -16.79
CA PRO A 242 -3.39 10.30 -18.06
C PRO A 242 -2.05 10.90 -18.54
N LEU A 243 -1.18 10.04 -19.04
CA LEU A 243 0.08 10.35 -19.71
C LEU A 243 0.00 9.80 -21.14
N HIS A 244 0.14 10.69 -22.13
CA HIS A 244 0.07 10.35 -23.54
C HIS A 244 1.45 10.03 -24.13
N PRO A 245 1.53 9.16 -25.15
CA PRO A 245 2.75 8.98 -25.94
C PRO A 245 3.30 10.32 -26.43
N GLY A 246 4.61 10.53 -26.26
CA GLY A 246 5.29 11.76 -26.67
C GLY A 246 5.29 12.90 -25.62
N GLU A 247 4.53 12.80 -24.53
CA GLU A 247 4.59 13.81 -23.45
C GLU A 247 5.89 13.70 -22.64
N PRO A 248 6.49 14.82 -22.19
CA PRO A 248 7.77 14.81 -21.48
C PRO A 248 7.64 14.23 -20.07
N ILE A 249 8.43 13.20 -19.77
CA ILE A 249 8.44 12.50 -18.47
C ILE A 249 9.71 12.75 -17.66
N PHE A 250 10.84 13.01 -18.34
CA PHE A 250 12.06 13.46 -17.69
C PHE A 250 12.59 14.76 -18.29
N LEU A 251 13.36 15.48 -17.50
CA LEU A 251 14.13 16.65 -17.89
C LEU A 251 15.60 16.41 -17.51
N THR A 252 16.48 16.37 -18.50
CA THR A 252 17.92 16.23 -18.25
C THR A 252 18.47 17.48 -17.56
N PHE A 253 19.66 17.37 -16.95
CA PHE A 253 20.28 18.52 -16.26
C PHE A 253 20.72 19.65 -17.20
N ASP A 254 20.89 19.37 -18.50
CA ASP A 254 21.13 20.37 -19.56
C ASP A 254 19.83 20.90 -20.20
N GLY A 255 18.66 20.48 -19.71
CA GLY A 255 17.36 21.04 -20.11
C GLY A 255 16.71 20.37 -21.31
N GLN A 256 17.13 19.16 -21.69
CA GLN A 256 16.49 18.38 -22.74
C GLN A 256 15.31 17.59 -22.17
N GLU A 257 14.17 17.65 -22.86
CA GLU A 257 12.99 16.86 -22.51
C GLU A 257 13.13 15.43 -23.05
N ILE A 258 12.83 14.44 -22.21
CA ILE A 258 12.75 13.02 -22.61
C ILE A 258 11.28 12.62 -22.57
N PRO A 259 10.67 12.27 -23.72
CA PRO A 259 9.26 11.92 -23.82
C PRO A 259 8.97 10.50 -23.33
N TYR A 260 7.70 10.24 -23.02
CA TYR A 260 7.19 8.89 -22.86
C TYR A 260 7.13 8.18 -24.21
N GLU A 261 7.87 7.08 -24.34
CA GLU A 261 7.99 6.30 -25.59
C GLU A 261 6.98 5.14 -25.71
N GLY A 262 6.02 5.01 -24.78
CA GLY A 262 5.00 3.96 -24.87
C GLY A 262 3.97 4.22 -25.97
N ASP A 263 3.24 3.17 -26.36
CA ASP A 263 2.30 3.21 -27.49
C ASP A 263 0.86 3.61 -27.12
N SER A 264 0.55 3.72 -25.82
CA SER A 264 -0.81 3.94 -25.33
C SER A 264 -0.86 4.94 -24.16
N ILE A 265 -2.07 5.41 -23.83
CA ILE A 265 -2.28 6.26 -22.66
C ILE A 265 -2.13 5.41 -21.40
N VAL A 266 -1.28 5.86 -20.48
CA VAL A 266 -1.03 5.22 -19.19
C VAL A 266 -1.30 6.19 -18.04
N TYR A 267 -1.27 5.68 -16.82
CA TYR A 267 -1.53 6.46 -15.61
C TYR A 267 -0.38 6.22 -14.62
N PRO A 268 0.66 7.06 -14.62
CA PRO A 268 1.80 6.89 -13.73
C PRO A 268 1.40 7.08 -12.26
N VAL A 269 2.03 6.34 -11.37
CA VAL A 269 1.85 6.39 -9.91
C VAL A 269 3.21 6.25 -9.22
N PHE A 270 3.30 6.61 -7.94
CA PHE A 270 4.56 6.72 -7.20
C PHE A 270 5.58 7.60 -7.92
N ILE A 271 5.11 8.66 -8.57
CA ILE A 271 5.95 9.61 -9.29
C ILE A 271 6.87 10.30 -8.28
N ASN A 272 8.17 10.09 -8.43
CA ASN A 272 9.19 10.70 -7.57
C ASN A 272 9.11 10.26 -6.09
N GLU A 273 8.83 8.98 -5.84
CA GLU A 273 8.92 8.42 -4.48
C GLU A 273 10.38 8.38 -3.99
N ALA A 274 10.66 9.04 -2.86
CA ALA A 274 12.00 9.17 -2.32
C ALA A 274 12.65 7.82 -2.01
N ALA A 275 11.89 6.85 -1.49
CA ALA A 275 12.38 5.51 -1.20
C ALA A 275 12.71 4.66 -2.44
N TYR A 276 12.32 5.11 -3.64
CA TYR A 276 12.44 4.35 -4.88
C TYR A 276 13.66 4.72 -5.72
N TYR A 277 14.37 5.80 -5.37
CA TYR A 277 15.64 6.18 -5.98
C TYR A 277 16.70 5.07 -5.93
N GLU A 278 16.84 4.40 -4.77
CA GLU A 278 17.77 3.27 -4.59
C GLU A 278 17.34 2.02 -5.37
N LYS A 279 16.04 1.94 -5.72
CA LYS A 279 15.43 0.77 -6.37
C LYS A 279 15.43 0.88 -7.89
N GLY A 280 15.94 1.99 -8.43
CA GLY A 280 15.88 2.26 -9.85
C GLY A 280 14.44 2.47 -10.35
N ILE A 281 13.58 3.11 -9.56
CA ILE A 281 12.19 3.36 -9.92
C ILE A 281 11.90 4.86 -9.76
N ALA A 282 11.68 5.53 -10.88
CA ALA A 282 11.21 6.91 -10.93
C ALA A 282 9.68 7.00 -10.82
N MET A 283 8.98 6.03 -11.43
CA MET A 283 7.53 5.87 -11.34
C MET A 283 7.11 4.44 -11.70
N CYS A 284 5.93 4.06 -11.24
CA CYS A 284 5.20 2.88 -11.69
C CYS A 284 4.24 3.29 -12.81
N VAL A 285 4.20 2.54 -13.90
CA VAL A 285 3.26 2.76 -15.00
C VAL A 285 2.07 1.83 -14.82
N THR A 286 0.86 2.37 -14.95
CA THR A 286 -0.37 1.60 -14.77
C THR A 286 -1.35 1.74 -15.93
N GLU A 287 -2.15 0.70 -16.12
CA GLU A 287 -3.35 0.74 -16.96
C GLU A 287 -4.59 0.93 -16.09
N LYS A 288 -5.46 1.85 -16.49
CA LYS A 288 -6.79 2.02 -15.90
C LYS A 288 -7.74 0.96 -16.45
N ARG A 289 -8.39 0.21 -15.57
CA ARG A 289 -9.38 -0.82 -15.92
C ARG A 289 -10.62 -0.66 -15.07
N ASP A 290 -11.78 -0.83 -15.68
CA ASP A 290 -13.04 -0.93 -14.96
C ASP A 290 -13.37 -2.41 -14.75
N LEU A 291 -13.51 -2.79 -13.49
CA LEU A 291 -13.85 -4.15 -13.07
C LEU A 291 -15.35 -4.21 -12.80
N GLU A 292 -16.05 -5.13 -13.46
CA GLU A 292 -17.43 -5.46 -13.11
C GLU A 292 -17.46 -6.23 -11.79
N ILE A 293 -18.07 -5.63 -10.78
CA ILE A 293 -18.35 -6.27 -9.51
C ILE A 293 -19.71 -6.91 -9.68
N LYS A 294 -19.70 -8.18 -10.08
CA LYS A 294 -20.91 -8.98 -9.99
C LYS A 294 -21.34 -8.99 -8.53
N ASN A 295 -22.49 -8.39 -8.25
CA ASN A 295 -23.29 -8.75 -7.09
C ASN A 295 -23.59 -10.24 -7.24
N TYR A 296 -22.68 -11.10 -6.78
CA TYR A 296 -23.09 -12.46 -6.49
C TYR A 296 -24.10 -12.29 -5.36
N GLU A 297 -25.38 -12.42 -5.72
CA GLU A 297 -26.45 -12.71 -4.78
C GLU A 297 -25.85 -13.67 -3.78
N SER A 298 -25.81 -13.24 -2.52
CA SER A 298 -25.36 -14.08 -1.43
C SER A 298 -26.07 -15.42 -1.61
N PRO A 299 -25.35 -16.54 -1.85
CA PRO A 299 -25.99 -17.83 -1.74
C PRO A 299 -26.16 -18.00 -0.23
N TRP A 300 -27.23 -17.42 0.30
CA TRP A 300 -27.63 -17.57 1.70
C TRP A 300 -27.61 -19.05 2.09
#